data_AF-A0A1Q8VS35-F1
#
_entry.id   AF-A0A1Q8VS35-F1
#
_cell.length_a   1.000
_cell.length_b   1.000
_cell.length_c   1.000
_cell.angle_alpha   90.00
_cell.angle_beta   90.00
_cell.angle_gamma   90.00
#
_symmetry.space_group_name_H-M   'P 1'
#
loop_
_entity.id
_entity.type
_entity.pdbx_description
1 polymer ?
#
loop_
_entity_poly.entity_id
_entity_poly.type
_entity_poly.pdbx_seq_one_letter_code
_entity_poly.pdbx_strand_id
1 'polypeptide(L)'
;MGVGSMELDVMVDAGEVWWALPDPAVGREQSGRRPVLIVSNEQFHRTVTTLVVVVPVTTKDRGWPNHVELNAGAGMEQRSFAMTEQVRTISRQRLTKKIGVVEGSVLRGVREWLVDYIR
;
A
#
# COMPACT_ATOMS: atom_id res chain seq x y z
N MET A 1 -14.52 -25.11 21.22
CA MET A 1 -15.14 -23.76 21.14
C MET A 1 -14.44 -23.01 20.02
N GLY A 2 -15.10 -22.92 18.87
CA GLY A 2 -14.54 -22.25 17.69
C GLY A 2 -14.38 -20.76 17.99
N VAL A 3 -13.15 -20.27 17.87
CA VAL A 3 -12.89 -18.83 17.98
C VAL A 3 -13.62 -18.19 16.82
N GLY A 4 -14.61 -17.36 17.15
CA GLY A 4 -15.46 -16.68 16.18
C GLY A 4 -14.62 -16.00 15.12
N SER A 5 -15.01 -16.23 13.87
CA SER A 5 -14.64 -15.42 12.73
C SER A 5 -14.92 -13.95 13.07
N MET A 6 -13.89 -13.21 13.48
CA MET A 6 -13.93 -11.75 13.37
C MET A 6 -13.99 -11.45 11.89
N GLU A 7 -15.17 -11.03 11.44
CA GLU A 7 -15.43 -10.56 10.08
C GLU A 7 -14.32 -9.60 9.66
N LEU A 8 -13.63 -9.94 8.58
CA LEU A 8 -12.69 -9.03 7.93
C LEU A 8 -13.50 -7.99 7.14
N ASP A 9 -14.17 -7.09 7.87
CA ASP A 9 -15.07 -6.07 7.34
C ASP A 9 -14.33 -4.80 6.89
N VAL A 10 -13.00 -4.86 6.79
CA VAL A 10 -12.22 -3.76 6.19
C VAL A 10 -12.38 -3.86 4.68
N MET A 11 -13.42 -3.19 4.18
CA MET A 11 -13.56 -2.87 2.77
C MET A 11 -12.37 -2.01 2.35
N VAL A 12 -11.70 -2.46 1.29
CA VAL A 12 -10.49 -1.84 0.74
C VAL A 12 -10.67 -1.64 -0.74
N ASP A 13 -10.07 -0.58 -1.27
CA ASP A 13 -10.07 -0.30 -2.69
C ASP A 13 -8.65 0.08 -3.17
N ALA A 14 -8.42 -0.06 -4.46
CA ALA A 14 -7.18 0.35 -5.09
C ALA A 14 -7.01 1.87 -5.01
N GLY A 15 -5.79 2.33 -4.75
CA GLY A 15 -5.49 3.75 -4.62
C GLY A 15 -5.71 4.31 -3.21
N GLU A 16 -6.30 3.54 -2.30
CA GLU A 16 -6.39 3.95 -0.91
C GLU A 16 -5.02 3.93 -0.22
N VAL A 17 -4.78 4.93 0.62
CA VAL A 17 -3.59 5.01 1.49
C VAL A 17 -4.01 4.70 2.91
N TRP A 18 -3.28 3.78 3.56
CA TRP A 18 -3.60 3.28 4.89
C TRP A 18 -2.38 3.26 5.79
N TRP A 19 -2.57 3.50 7.08
CA TRP A 19 -1.57 3.12 8.09
C TRP A 19 -1.50 1.60 8.22
N ALA A 20 -0.30 1.04 8.12
CA ALA A 20 -0.05 -0.38 8.30
C ALA A 20 1.22 -0.68 9.09
N LEU A 21 1.33 -1.94 9.55
CA LEU A 21 2.53 -2.50 10.17
C LEU A 21 3.05 -3.68 9.32
N PRO A 22 4.07 -3.47 8.47
CA PRO A 22 4.63 -4.50 7.59
C PRO A 22 5.63 -5.45 8.27
N ASP A 23 5.85 -5.33 9.58
CA ASP A 23 6.82 -6.16 10.32
C ASP A 23 6.40 -7.63 10.50
N PRO A 24 7.35 -8.58 10.58
CA PRO A 24 8.80 -8.37 10.55
C PRO A 24 9.33 -8.09 9.13
N ALA A 25 10.51 -7.49 9.08
CA ALA A 25 11.24 -7.18 7.86
C ALA A 25 12.72 -7.58 8.02
N VAL A 26 13.37 -8.00 6.95
CA VAL A 26 14.79 -8.38 6.94
C VAL A 26 15.62 -7.37 6.13
N GLY A 27 16.75 -6.94 6.68
CA GLY A 27 17.70 -6.07 5.98
C GLY A 27 17.11 -4.71 5.59
N ARG A 28 16.96 -4.47 4.28
CA ARG A 28 16.47 -3.18 3.71
C ARG A 28 14.98 -3.16 3.40
N GLU A 29 14.26 -4.24 3.69
CA GLU A 29 12.80 -4.28 3.62
C GLU A 29 12.20 -3.19 4.53
N GLN A 30 11.11 -2.56 4.10
CA GLN A 30 10.45 -1.55 4.92
C GLN A 30 9.78 -2.16 6.15
N SER A 31 10.23 -1.68 7.30
CA SER A 31 9.74 -1.99 8.64
C SER A 31 9.02 -0.80 9.28
N GLY A 32 8.43 -1.07 10.45
CA GLY A 32 7.79 -0.10 11.31
C GLY A 32 6.44 0.38 10.79
N ARG A 33 5.65 0.97 11.68
CA ARG A 33 4.34 1.53 11.33
C ARG A 33 4.52 2.66 10.32
N ARG A 34 3.90 2.53 9.14
CA ARG A 34 3.99 3.53 8.06
C ARG A 34 2.76 3.52 7.16
N PRO A 35 2.55 4.59 6.37
CA PRO A 35 1.54 4.58 5.32
C PRO A 35 1.93 3.58 4.23
N VAL A 36 0.93 2.95 3.64
CA VAL A 36 1.03 2.05 2.49
C VAL A 36 -0.07 2.39 1.48
N LEU A 37 0.25 2.34 0.20
CA LEU A 37 -0.69 2.50 -0.91
C LEU A 37 -1.19 1.13 -1.36
N ILE A 38 -2.50 0.91 -1.42
CA ILE A 38 -3.09 -0.33 -1.97
C ILE A 38 -3.01 -0.30 -3.49
N VAL A 39 -2.33 -1.28 -4.08
CA VAL A 39 -2.12 -1.38 -5.54
C VAL A 39 -2.82 -2.58 -6.17
N SER A 40 -3.25 -3.58 -5.40
CA SER A 40 -4.09 -4.67 -5.91
C SER A 40 -5.47 -4.15 -6.35
N ASN A 41 -6.05 -4.79 -7.36
CA ASN A 41 -7.36 -4.40 -7.91
C ASN A 41 -8.52 -5.08 -7.19
N GLU A 42 -9.73 -4.64 -7.52
CA GLU A 42 -10.99 -5.16 -6.97
C GLU A 42 -11.16 -6.68 -7.20
N GLN A 43 -10.70 -7.20 -8.34
CA GLN A 43 -10.73 -8.64 -8.61
C GLN A 43 -9.88 -9.41 -7.60
N PHE A 44 -8.67 -8.96 -7.31
CA PHE A 44 -7.82 -9.53 -6.26
C PHE A 44 -8.53 -9.45 -4.91
N HIS A 45 -9.20 -8.33 -4.60
CA HIS A 45 -9.89 -8.16 -3.33
C HIS A 45 -11.11 -9.08 -3.16
N ARG A 46 -11.80 -9.42 -4.25
CA ARG A 46 -12.90 -10.41 -4.27
C ARG A 46 -12.40 -11.85 -4.17
N THR A 47 -11.28 -12.17 -4.81
CA THR A 47 -10.73 -13.53 -4.83
C THR A 47 -9.94 -13.84 -3.55
N VAL A 48 -9.15 -12.89 -3.07
CA VAL A 48 -8.26 -13.02 -1.91
C VAL A 48 -8.72 -12.05 -0.84
N THR A 49 -9.79 -12.42 -0.14
CA THR A 49 -10.51 -11.56 0.80
C THR A 49 -9.70 -11.17 2.04
N THR A 50 -8.63 -11.91 2.35
CA THR A 50 -7.81 -11.69 3.55
C THR A 50 -6.54 -10.88 3.30
N LEU A 51 -6.14 -10.70 2.03
CA LEU A 51 -4.88 -10.06 1.65
C LEU A 51 -5.10 -8.80 0.80
N VAL A 52 -4.05 -7.99 0.73
CA VAL A 52 -3.90 -6.85 -0.18
C VAL A 52 -2.45 -6.76 -0.66
N VAL A 53 -2.23 -6.30 -1.89
CA VAL A 53 -0.89 -5.91 -2.37
C VAL A 53 -0.72 -4.42 -2.15
N VAL A 54 0.37 -4.04 -1.48
CA VAL A 54 0.63 -2.66 -1.09
C VAL A 54 2.04 -2.21 -1.43
N VAL A 55 2.22 -0.89 -1.55
CA VAL A 55 3.51 -0.23 -1.71
C VAL A 55 3.76 0.69 -0.49
N PRO A 56 4.83 0.46 0.29
CA PRO A 56 5.18 1.33 1.41
C PRO A 56 5.52 2.77 0.99
N VAL A 57 5.19 3.71 1.88
CA VAL A 57 5.38 5.15 1.65
C VAL A 57 6.49 5.71 2.54
N THR A 58 7.23 6.70 2.04
CA THR A 58 8.27 7.45 2.76
C THR A 58 8.10 8.95 2.57
N THR A 59 8.50 9.77 3.54
CA THR A 59 8.63 11.22 3.38
C THR A 59 10.01 11.63 2.84
N LYS A 60 10.96 10.69 2.79
CA LYS A 60 12.31 10.95 2.28
C LYS A 60 12.31 10.93 0.75
N ASP A 61 12.53 12.08 0.14
CA ASP A 61 12.84 12.21 -1.28
C ASP A 61 14.27 11.69 -1.54
N ARG A 62 14.40 10.64 -2.35
CA ARG A 62 15.70 10.08 -2.78
C ARG A 62 16.07 10.49 -4.21
N GLY A 63 15.19 11.21 -4.92
CA GLY A 63 15.37 11.53 -6.34
C GLY A 63 15.33 10.32 -7.27
N TRP A 64 14.79 9.18 -6.81
CA TRP A 64 14.72 7.97 -7.63
C TRP A 64 13.49 8.03 -8.56
N PRO A 65 13.62 7.71 -9.85
CA PRO A 65 12.49 7.76 -10.79
C PRO A 65 11.29 6.89 -10.37
N ASN A 66 11.57 5.80 -9.65
CA ASN A 66 10.56 4.85 -9.18
C ASN A 66 9.90 5.24 -7.85
N HIS A 67 10.30 6.37 -7.26
CA HIS A 67 9.66 6.94 -6.08
C HIS A 67 8.56 7.90 -6.52
N VAL A 68 7.33 7.40 -6.61
CA VAL A 68 6.20 8.16 -7.14
C VAL A 68 5.58 9.02 -6.04
N GLU A 69 5.49 10.33 -6.25
CA GLU A 69 4.91 11.28 -5.30
C GLU A 69 3.38 11.10 -5.14
N LEU A 70 2.89 11.15 -3.90
CA LEU A 70 1.49 10.88 -3.54
C LEU A 70 0.64 12.13 -3.25
N ASN A 71 1.21 13.33 -3.34
CA ASN A 71 0.59 14.55 -2.81
C ASN A 71 -0.75 14.95 -3.46
N ALA A 72 -1.13 14.37 -4.60
CA ALA A 72 -2.44 14.60 -5.19
C ALA A 72 -3.51 13.71 -4.52
N GLY A 73 -4.27 14.30 -3.59
CA GLY A 73 -5.55 13.76 -3.09
C GLY A 73 -5.50 12.82 -1.88
N ALA A 74 -4.32 12.30 -1.52
CA ALA A 74 -4.20 11.25 -0.49
C ALA A 74 -4.39 11.69 0.97
N GLY A 75 -4.50 12.99 1.26
CA GLY A 75 -4.63 13.50 2.64
C GLY A 75 -3.33 13.41 3.46
N MET A 76 -2.17 13.35 2.80
CA MET A 76 -0.86 13.30 3.45
C MET A 76 -0.48 14.70 3.97
N GLU A 77 0.00 14.80 5.22
CA GLU A 77 0.45 16.07 5.82
C GLU A 77 1.76 16.60 5.23
N GLN A 78 2.58 15.70 4.68
CA GLN A 78 3.92 16.00 4.16
C GLN A 78 4.10 15.34 2.79
N ARG A 79 4.99 15.94 1.99
CA ARG A 79 5.42 15.35 0.71
C ARG A 79 5.92 13.93 0.93
N SER A 80 5.29 13.00 0.21
CA SER A 80 5.45 11.57 0.44
C SER A 80 5.52 10.82 -0.88
N PHE A 81 6.24 9.70 -0.88
CA PHE A 81 6.56 8.91 -2.07
C PHE A 81 6.28 7.42 -1.84
N ALA A 82 5.62 6.79 -2.79
CA ALA A 82 5.51 5.34 -2.87
C ALA A 82 6.83 4.72 -3.36
N MET A 83 7.41 3.83 -2.57
CA MET A 83 8.67 3.13 -2.87
C MET A 83 8.37 1.82 -3.60
N THR A 84 8.26 1.84 -4.93
CA THR A 84 7.81 0.68 -5.72
C THR A 84 8.70 -0.55 -5.56
N GLU A 85 9.98 -0.36 -5.20
CA GLU A 85 10.93 -1.44 -4.93
C GLU A 85 10.62 -2.22 -3.62
N GLN A 86 9.62 -1.78 -2.86
CA GLN A 86 9.22 -2.34 -1.57
C GLN A 86 7.81 -2.97 -1.61
N VAL A 87 7.28 -3.22 -2.80
CA VAL A 87 5.97 -3.85 -3.00
C VAL A 87 5.87 -5.17 -2.24
N ARG A 88 4.74 -5.39 -1.55
CA ARG A 88 4.49 -6.64 -0.84
C ARG A 88 3.02 -6.92 -0.62
N THR A 89 2.70 -8.20 -0.51
CA THR A 89 1.38 -8.66 -0.06
C THR A 89 1.33 -8.70 1.46
N ILE A 90 0.28 -8.15 2.07
CA ILE A 90 0.06 -8.16 3.52
C ILE A 90 -1.35 -8.62 3.87
N SER A 91 -1.54 -9.12 5.10
CA SER A 91 -2.87 -9.36 5.67
C SER A 91 -3.62 -8.04 5.84
N ARG A 92 -4.91 -8.02 5.50
CA ARG A 92 -5.80 -6.85 5.74
C ARG A 92 -5.89 -6.48 7.21
N GLN A 93 -5.66 -7.43 8.12
CA GLN A 93 -5.59 -7.16 9.57
C GLN A 93 -4.44 -6.22 9.96
N ARG A 94 -3.46 -6.02 9.07
CA ARG A 94 -2.35 -5.08 9.29
C ARG A 94 -2.72 -3.65 8.91
N LEU A 95 -3.85 -3.43 8.23
CA LEU A 95 -4.39 -2.11 7.94
C LEU A 95 -5.14 -1.59 9.17
N THR A 96 -4.83 -0.36 9.59
CA THR A 96 -5.34 0.18 10.86
C THR A 96 -6.24 1.40 10.68
N LYS A 97 -5.86 2.34 9.80
CA LYS A 97 -6.61 3.58 9.56
C LYS A 97 -6.41 4.06 8.13
N LYS A 98 -7.49 4.30 7.40
CA LYS A 98 -7.46 4.97 6.09
C LYS A 98 -7.03 6.43 6.26
N ILE A 99 -6.12 6.87 5.41
CA ILE A 99 -5.62 8.24 5.35
C ILE A 99 -6.36 9.01 4.25
N GLY A 100 -6.47 8.41 3.06
CA GLY A 100 -7.15 9.03 1.92
C GLY A 100 -7.05 8.16 0.67
N VAL A 101 -7.22 8.77 -0.49
CA VAL A 101 -7.21 8.10 -1.80
C VAL A 101 -6.39 8.94 -2.78
N VAL A 102 -5.43 8.33 -3.47
CA VAL A 102 -4.65 9.03 -4.50
C VAL A 102 -5.48 9.23 -5.77
N GLU A 103 -5.10 10.20 -6.59
CA GLU A 103 -5.62 10.28 -7.96
C GLU A 103 -5.31 9.02 -8.78
N GLY A 104 -6.19 8.68 -9.72
CA GLY A 104 -6.00 7.52 -10.59
C GLY A 104 -4.73 7.59 -11.45
N SER A 105 -4.25 8.79 -11.78
CA SER A 105 -2.97 9.03 -12.47
C SER A 105 -1.77 8.55 -11.66
N VAL A 106 -1.74 8.87 -10.36
CA VAL A 106 -0.71 8.44 -9.41
C VAL A 106 -0.70 6.91 -9.30
N LEU A 107 -1.86 6.30 -9.09
CA LEU A 107 -1.97 4.84 -9.00
C LEU A 107 -1.50 4.14 -10.28
N ARG A 108 -1.83 4.70 -11.47
CA ARG A 108 -1.32 4.18 -12.75
C ARG A 108 0.19 4.24 -12.82
N GLY A 109 0.80 5.39 -12.51
CA GLY A 109 2.26 5.54 -12.53
C GLY A 109 2.97 4.57 -11.57
N VAL A 110 2.42 4.34 -10.39
CA VAL A 110 2.94 3.31 -9.45
C VAL A 110 2.87 1.93 -10.09
N ARG A 111 1.72 1.53 -10.67
CA ARG A 111 1.54 0.22 -11.30
C ARG A 111 2.44 0.02 -12.53
N GLU A 112 2.71 1.07 -13.31
CA GLU A 112 3.63 1.01 -14.44
C GLU A 112 5.03 0.59 -14.01
N TRP A 113 5.57 1.18 -12.93
CA TRP A 113 6.84 0.74 -12.34
C TRP A 113 6.82 -0.71 -11.86
N LEU A 114 5.73 -1.13 -11.20
CA LEU A 114 5.62 -2.51 -10.70
C LEU A 114 5.60 -3.53 -11.83
N VAL A 115 4.90 -3.22 -12.92
CA VAL A 115 4.87 -4.07 -14.11
C VAL A 115 6.23 -4.08 -14.79
N ASP A 116 6.91 -2.94 -14.90
CA ASP A 116 8.24 -2.83 -15.49
C ASP A 116 9.28 -3.75 -14.84
N TYR A 117 9.22 -3.93 -13.51
CA TYR A 117 10.14 -4.80 -12.78
C TYR A 117 10.06 -6.29 -13.10
N ILE A 118 8.96 -6.73 -13.70
CA ILE A 118 8.66 -8.16 -13.91
C ILE A 118 8.31 -8.49 -15.37
N ARG A 119 8.52 -7.53 -16.27
CA ARG A 119 8.31 -7.71 -17.71
C ARG A 119 9.42 -8.51 -18.37
#